data_AF-A0A5C5WSH8-F1
#
_entry.id   AF-A0A5C5WSH8-F1
#
_cell.length_a   1.000
_cell.length_b   1.000
_cell.length_c   1.000
_cell.angle_alpha   90.00
_cell.angle_beta   90.00
_cell.angle_gamma   90.00
#
_symmetry.space_group_name_H-M   'P 1'
#
loop_
_entity.id
_entity.type
_entity.pdbx_description
1 polymer ?
#
loop_
_entity_poly.entity_id
_entity_poly.type
_entity_poly.pdbx_seq_one_letter_code
_entity_poly.pdbx_strand_id
1 'polypeptide(L)' 'MKYVVWGLIAVLVVIHQDVWNWNNDKLVLGFLPITLAYHAGISIAASIVWLIAATTAWPDNLEDESSDTLASGSSQEASV' A
#
# COMPACT_ATOMS: atom_id res chain seq x y z
N MET A 1 -9.04 -10.47 5.26
CA MET A 1 -7.85 -9.62 5.05
C MET A 1 -8.13 -8.36 4.23
N LYS A 2 -8.77 -8.46 3.05
CA LYS A 2 -9.03 -7.30 2.16
C LYS A 2 -9.68 -6.07 2.83
N TYR A 3 -10.67 -6.28 3.70
CA TYR A 3 -11.36 -5.18 4.40
C TYR A 3 -10.52 -4.51 5.49
N VAL A 4 -9.54 -5.23 6.03
CA VAL A 4 -8.63 -4.69 7.06
C VAL A 4 -7.71 -3.65 6.43
N VAL A 5 -7.13 -3.95 5.26
CA VAL A 5 -6.28 -3.02 4.51
C VAL A 5 -7.06 -1.76 4.14
N TRP A 6 -8.29 -1.92 3.65
CA TRP A 6 -9.17 -0.80 3.34
C TRP A 6 -9.53 0.07 4.55
N GLY A 7 -9.82 -0.55 5.70
CA GLY A 7 -10.03 0.17 6.95
C GLY A 7 -8.80 0.95 7.40
N LEU A 8 -7.61 0.34 7.29
CA LEU A 8 -6.34 0.97 7.63
C LEU A 8 -6.05 2.19 6.75
N ILE A 9 -6.31 2.10 5.45
CA ILE A 9 -6.17 3.22 4.50
C ILE A 9 -7.15 4.35 4.85
N ALA A 10 -8.41 4.04 5.12
CA ALA A 10 -9.41 5.04 5.48
C ALA A 10 -9.02 5.80 6.76
N VAL A 11 -8.56 5.08 7.78
CA VAL A 11 -8.04 5.68 9.03
C VAL A 11 -6.84 6.58 8.73
N LEU A 12 -5.91 6.12 7.90
CA LEU A 12 -4.72 6.89 7.53
C LEU A 12 -5.09 8.20 6.85
N VAL A 13 -6.07 8.19 5.95
CA VAL A 13 -6.57 9.39 5.24
C VAL A 13 -7.20 10.40 6.20
N VAL A 14 -8.00 9.93 7.17
CA VAL A 14 -8.62 10.81 8.17
C VAL A 14 -7.56 11.46 9.06
N ILE A 15 -6.58 10.67 9.51
CA ILE A 15 -5.44 11.13 10.32
C ILE A 15 -4.56 12.11 9.50
N HIS A 16 -4.47 11.93 8.18
CA HIS A 16 -3.69 12.81 7.30
C HIS A 16 -4.26 14.23 7.14
N GLN A 17 -5.55 14.46 7.43
CA GLN A 17 -6.17 15.77 7.26
C GLN A 17 -5.62 16.84 8.23
N ASP A 18 -4.91 16.43 9.29
CA ASP A 18 -4.21 17.26 10.28
C ASP A 18 -4.81 18.67 10.55
N VAL A 19 -6.12 18.73 10.77
CA VAL A 19 -6.83 19.99 11.03
C VAL A 19 -6.68 20.45 12.50
N TRP A 20 -6.25 19.54 13.37
CA TRP A 20 -6.20 19.75 14.82
C TRP A 20 -4.82 20.21 15.31
N ASN A 21 -3.73 19.70 14.73
CA ASN A 21 -2.37 20.00 15.21
C ASN A 21 -1.73 21.20 14.48
N TRP A 22 -2.49 21.88 13.62
CA TRP A 22 -2.01 22.97 12.77
C TRP A 22 -1.39 24.14 13.55
N ASN A 23 -1.87 24.42 14.76
CA ASN A 23 -1.44 25.59 15.55
C ASN A 23 -0.47 25.22 16.69
N ASN A 24 0.16 24.05 16.62
CA ASN A 24 1.03 23.52 17.67
C ASN A 24 2.52 23.71 17.32
N ASP A 25 3.13 24.75 17.89
CA ASP A 25 4.54 25.07 17.66
C ASP A 25 5.51 24.31 18.58
N LYS A 26 5.06 23.24 19.24
CA LYS A 26 5.95 22.43 20.08
C LYS A 26 7.07 21.83 19.23
N LEU A 27 8.30 22.08 19.64
CA LEU A 27 9.50 21.53 19.03
C LEU A 27 9.78 20.14 19.61
N VAL A 28 9.89 19.15 18.72
CA VAL A 28 10.41 17.81 18.99
C VAL A 28 11.92 17.84 18.73
N LEU A 29 12.69 17.22 19.64
CA LEU A 29 14.16 17.17 19.57
C LEU A 29 14.86 18.55 19.51
N GLY A 30 14.15 19.63 19.87
CA GLY A 30 14.69 20.99 19.92
C GLY A 30 14.80 21.72 18.58
N PHE A 31 14.45 21.09 17.44
CA PHE A 31 14.57 21.71 16.11
C PHE A 31 13.41 21.42 15.16
N LEU A 32 12.61 20.38 15.41
CA LEU A 32 11.64 19.88 14.45
C LEU A 32 10.20 20.17 14.95
N PRO A 33 9.36 20.90 14.19
CA PRO A 33 7.98 21.15 14.60
C PRO A 33 7.20 19.84 14.77
N ILE A 34 6.45 19.68 15.86
CA ILE A 34 5.64 18.47 16.12
C ILE A 34 4.71 18.12 14.96
N THR A 35 4.19 19.13 14.27
CA THR A 35 3.37 19.00 13.07
C THR A 35 4.13 18.27 11.97
N LEU A 36 5.40 18.62 11.74
CA LEU A 36 6.26 17.95 10.77
C LEU A 36 6.62 16.52 11.21
N ALA A 37 6.89 16.32 12.50
CA ALA A 37 7.19 15.01 13.07
C ALA A 37 6.01 14.04 12.87
N TYR A 38 4.81 14.55 13.09
CA TYR A 38 3.56 13.84 12.92
C TYR A 38 3.36 13.39 11.46
N HIS A 39 3.54 14.30 10.50
CA HIS A 39 3.46 13.96 9.08
C HIS A 39 4.51 12.91 8.66
N ALA A 40 5.75 13.01 9.18
CA ALA A 40 6.78 12.00 8.96
C ALA A 40 6.34 10.62 9.49
N GLY A 41 5.74 10.58 10.68
CA GLY A 41 5.17 9.36 11.25
C GLY A 41 4.05 8.76 10.38
N ILE A 42 3.17 9.59 9.83
CA ILE A 42 2.11 9.10 8.93
C ILE A 42 2.69 8.53 7.63
N SER A 43 3.73 9.14 7.06
CA SER A 43 4.41 8.59 5.86
C SER A 43 5.04 7.22 6.12
N ILE A 44 5.62 7.01 7.30
CA ILE A 44 6.14 5.70 7.72
C ILE A 44 4.98 4.70 7.85
N ALA A 45 3.90 5.10 8.53
CA ALA A 45 2.71 4.26 8.67
C ALA A 45 2.11 3.88 7.31
N ALA A 46 2.02 4.81 6.36
CA ALA A 46 1.58 4.57 4.98
C ALA A 46 2.42 3.47 4.31
N SER A 47 3.75 3.54 4.47
CA SER A 47 4.68 2.57 3.91
C SER A 47 4.48 1.17 4.49
N ILE A 48 4.20 1.08 5.80
CA ILE A 48 3.88 -0.19 6.47
C ILE A 48 2.53 -0.75 5.97
N VAL A 49 1.50 0.09 5.86
CA VAL A 49 0.20 -0.31 5.30
C VAL A 49 0.38 -0.86 3.89
N TRP A 50 1.17 -0.18 3.07
CA TRP A 50 1.47 -0.61 1.70
C TRP A 50 2.25 -1.93 1.67
N LEU A 51 3.22 -2.12 2.55
CA LEU A 51 3.97 -3.38 2.67
C LEU A 51 3.04 -4.54 3.02
N ILE A 52 2.12 -4.36 3.98
CA ILE A 52 1.12 -5.37 4.34
C ILE A 52 0.18 -5.65 3.16
N ALA A 53 -0.23 -4.60 2.44
CA ALA A 53 -1.06 -4.74 1.25
C ALA A 53 -0.34 -5.56 0.17
N ALA A 54 0.93 -5.25 -0.10
CA ALA A 54 1.75 -5.95 -1.08
C ALA A 54 1.97 -7.42 -0.70
N THR A 55 2.21 -7.75 0.57
CA THR A 55 2.42 -9.15 0.97
C THR A 55 1.14 -9.97 1.08
N THR A 56 -0.01 -9.34 1.35
CA THR A 56 -1.27 -10.05 1.60
C THR A 56 -2.21 -10.06 0.40
N ALA A 57 -2.14 -9.05 -0.47
CA ALA A 57 -3.04 -8.90 -1.62
C ALA A 57 -2.39 -9.25 -2.96
N TRP A 58 -1.07 -9.48 -2.99
CA TRP A 58 -0.40 -9.94 -4.21
C TRP A 58 -0.69 -11.43 -4.42
N PRO A 59 -1.30 -11.83 -5.56
CA PRO A 59 -1.57 -13.23 -5.84
C PRO A 59 -0.28 -13.96 -6.26
N ASP A 60 -0.03 -15.14 -5.68
CA ASP A 60 1.08 -16.02 -6.08
C ASP A 60 0.84 -16.72 -7.43
N ASN A 61 -0.41 -16.81 -7.89
CA ASN A 61 -0.78 -17.52 -9.12
C ASN A 61 -0.73 -16.64 -10.38
N LEU A 62 0.35 -15.88 -10.56
CA LEU A 62 0.56 -15.11 -11.79
C LEU A 62 1.26 -15.93 -12.90
N GLU A 63 1.86 -17.07 -12.55
CA GLU A 63 2.69 -17.85 -13.48
C GLU A 63 1.92 -18.93 -14.24
N ASP A 64 0.84 -19.48 -13.67
CA ASP A 64 0.12 -20.66 -14.23
C ASP A 64 -0.73 -20.32 -15.48
N GLU A 65 -1.25 -19.09 -15.60
CA GLU A 65 -2.05 -18.66 -16.77
C GLU A 65 -1.21 -18.42 -18.04
N SER A 66 0.12 -18.35 -17.91
CA SER A 66 1.01 -18.12 -19.05
C SER A 66 1.35 -19.40 -19.81
N SER A 67 1.36 -20.56 -19.14
CA SER A 67 1.67 -21.86 -19.74
C SER A 67 0.51 -22.48 -20.53
N ASP A 68 -0.73 -22.28 -20.09
CA ASP A 68 -1.90 -22.90 -20.75
C ASP A 68 -2.23 -22.27 -22.11
N THR A 69 -1.91 -20.98 -22.30
CA THR A 69 -2.15 -20.30 -23.58
C THR A 69 -1.16 -20.74 -24.68
N LEU A 70 0.09 -21.05 -24.32
CA LEU A 70 1.14 -21.46 -25.26
C LEU A 70 0.97 -22.93 -25.75
N ALA A 71 0.42 -23.81 -24.89
CA ALA A 71 0.14 -25.20 -25.25
C ALA A 71 -1.08 -25.33 -26.19
N SER A 72 -2.08 -24.46 -26.04
CA SER A 72 -3.30 -24.48 -26.86
C SER A 72 -3.07 -23.94 -28.28
N GLY A 73 -2.21 -22.93 -28.45
CA GLY A 73 -1.91 -22.33 -29.76
C GLY A 73 -1.04 -23.19 -30.67
N SER A 74 -0.09 -23.96 -30.11
CA SER A 74 0.83 -24.81 -30.89
C SER A 74 0.18 -26.07 -31.46
N SER A 75 -0.90 -26.56 -30.84
CA SER A 75 -1.62 -27.76 -31.31
C SER A 75 -2.56 -27.47 -32.50
N GLN A 76 -2.94 -26.21 -32.73
CA GLN A 76 -3.82 -25.83 -33.85
C GLN A 76 -3.04 -25.60 -35.16
N GLU A 77 -1.81 -25.08 -35.09
CA GLU A 77 -1.00 -24.76 -36.28
C GLU A 77 -0.31 -25.98 -36.91
N ALA A 78 -0.07 -27.06 -36.15
CA ALA A 78 0.54 -28.30 -36.65
C ALA A 78 -0.43 -29.21 -37.45
N SER A 79 -1.68 -28.76 -37.68
CA SER A 79 -2.73 -29.54 -38.36
C SER A 79 -3.22 -28.95 -39.69
N VAL A 80 -2.56 -27.87 -40.17
CA VAL A 80 -2.88 -27.18 -41.45
C VAL A 80 -1.82 -27.45 -42.51
#